data_AF-A0A0X8X3X8-F1
#
_entry.id   AF-A0A0X8X3X8-F1
#
_cell.length_a   1.000
_cell.length_b   1.000
_cell.length_c   1.000
_cell.angle_alpha   90.00
_cell.angle_beta   90.00
_cell.angle_gamma   90.00
#
_symmetry.space_group_name_H-M   'P 1'
#
loop_
_entity.id
_entity.type
_entity.pdbx_description
1 polymer ?
#
loop_
_entity_poly.entity_id
_entity_poly.type
_entity_poly.pdbx_seq_one_letter_code
_entity_poly.pdbx_strand_id
1 'polypeptide(L)' 'MKIEQLNKSKVPIIVLDKKLEQFRGKVLFPDKLKKANEILAKTGLPKIKS' A
#
# COMPACT_ATOMS: atom_id res chain seq x y z
N MET A 1 -20.13 8.30 0.53
CA MET A 1 -20.34 7.98 -0.90
C MET A 1 -21.11 6.67 -0.99
N LYS A 2 -22.09 6.57 -1.89
CA LYS A 2 -22.79 5.28 -2.14
C LYS A 2 -21.88 4.36 -2.97
N ILE A 3 -22.01 3.05 -2.82
CA ILE A 3 -21.20 2.03 -3.54
C ILE A 3 -21.26 2.25 -5.06
N GLU A 4 -22.43 2.63 -5.56
CA GLU A 4 -22.67 2.94 -6.97
C GLU A 4 -21.82 4.10 -7.50
N GLN A 5 -21.50 5.09 -6.65
CA GLN A 5 -20.62 6.21 -7.01
C GLN A 5 -19.14 5.78 -7.00
N LEU A 6 -18.77 4.90 -6.07
CA LEU A 6 -17.45 4.26 -6.03
C LEU A 6 -17.20 3.47 -7.32
N ASN A 7 -18.14 2.60 -7.72
CA ASN A 7 -17.99 1.76 -8.92
C ASN A 7 -17.92 2.56 -10.24
N LYS A 8 -18.43 3.79 -10.26
CA LYS A 8 -18.33 4.70 -11.42
C LYS A 8 -16.99 5.45 -11.47
N SER A 9 -16.22 5.43 -10.39
CA SER A 9 -14.92 6.08 -10.36
C SER A 9 -13.90 5.30 -11.19
N LYS A 10 -13.20 6.00 -12.08
CA LYS A 10 -12.07 5.43 -12.84
C LYS A 10 -10.78 5.34 -12.02
N VAL A 11 -10.83 5.71 -10.73
CA VAL A 11 -9.69 5.56 -9.82
C VAL A 11 -9.75 4.20 -9.12
N PRO A 12 -8.62 3.51 -8.93
CA PRO A 12 -8.59 2.28 -8.17
C PRO A 12 -9.02 2.55 -6.73
N ILE A 13 -10.05 1.84 -6.27
CA ILE A 13 -10.49 1.90 -4.88
C ILE A 13 -9.77 0.81 -4.10
N ILE A 14 -8.94 1.22 -3.15
CA ILE A 14 -8.23 0.30 -2.26
C ILE A 14 -9.07 0.12 -1.01
N VAL A 15 -9.50 -1.12 -0.74
CA VAL A 15 -10.19 -1.49 0.51
C VAL A 15 -9.23 -2.31 1.35
N LEU A 16 -8.92 -1.82 2.55
CA LEU A 16 -8.16 -2.57 3.54
C LEU A 16 -9.12 -3.43 4.38
N ASP A 17 -8.84 -4.73 4.46
CA ASP A 17 -9.59 -5.62 5.35
C ASP A 17 -9.33 -5.22 6.81
N LYS A 18 -10.40 -4.87 7.53
CA LYS A 18 -10.34 -4.47 8.95
C LYS A 18 -9.70 -5.54 9.83
N LYS A 19 -9.74 -6.82 9.45
CA LYS A 19 -9.08 -7.91 10.19
C LYS A 19 -7.57 -7.74 10.23
N LEU A 20 -6.97 -7.04 9.27
CA LEU A 20 -5.52 -6.81 9.21
C LEU A 20 -5.04 -5.75 10.20
N GLU A 21 -5.94 -4.99 10.82
CA GLU A 21 -5.61 -4.00 11.85
C GLU A 21 -4.89 -4.59 13.06
N GLN A 22 -5.12 -5.86 13.38
CA GLN A 22 -4.44 -6.57 14.46
C GLN A 22 -2.90 -6.64 14.28
N PHE A 23 -2.42 -6.41 13.05
CA PHE A 23 -1.01 -6.42 12.69
C PHE A 23 -0.41 -5.02 12.56
N ARG A 24 -1.19 -3.96 12.81
CA ARG A 24 -0.69 -2.58 12.79
C ARG A 24 0.49 -2.43 13.75
N GLY A 25 1.57 -1.82 13.26
CA GLY A 25 2.78 -1.60 14.05
C GLY A 25 3.67 -2.83 14.25
N LYS A 26 3.25 -4.02 13.78
CA LYS A 26 4.07 -5.24 13.86
C LYS A 26 4.86 -5.44 12.58
N VAL A 27 6.15 -5.74 12.72
CA VAL A 27 7.00 -6.17 11.60
C VAL A 27 6.80 -7.67 11.40
N LEU A 28 5.91 -8.04 10.48
CA LEU A 28 5.59 -9.44 10.21
C LEU A 28 6.67 -10.16 9.39
N PHE A 29 7.42 -9.43 8.56
CA PHE A 29 8.39 -9.99 7.62
C PHE A 29 9.68 -9.17 7.63
N PRO A 30 10.55 -9.36 8.63
CA PRO A 30 11.74 -8.52 8.82
C PRO A 30 12.71 -8.58 7.64
N ASP A 31 12.97 -9.77 7.08
CA ASP A 31 13.90 -9.93 5.96
C ASP A 31 13.39 -9.26 4.67
N LYS A 32 12.09 -9.37 4.42
CA LYS A 32 11.44 -8.70 3.28
C LYS A 32 11.43 -7.19 3.45
N LEU A 33 11.18 -6.70 4.68
CA LEU A 33 11.25 -5.28 5.01
C LEU A 33 12.65 -4.72 4.77
N LYS A 34 13.68 -5.41 5.25
CA LYS A 34 15.08 -5.04 4.99
C LYS A 34 15.37 -4.99 3.49
N LYS A 35 14.96 -6.03 2.74
CA LYS A 35 15.22 -6.09 1.31
C LYS A 35 14.52 -4.98 0.52
N ALA A 36 13.28 -4.68 0.87
CA ALA A 36 12.54 -3.58 0.26
C ALA A 36 13.24 -2.23 0.52
N ASN A 37 13.70 -2.00 1.74
CA ASN A 37 14.43 -0.77 2.09
C ASN A 37 15.75 -0.65 1.31
N GLU A 38 16.50 -1.75 1.13
CA GLU A 38 17.71 -1.77 0.29
C GLU A 38 17.41 -1.40 -1.17
N ILE A 39 16.32 -1.95 -1.73
CA ILE A 39 15.90 -1.68 -3.10
C ILE A 39 15.53 -0.21 -3.24
N LEU A 40 14.69 0.30 -2.35
CA LEU A 40 14.23 1.70 -2.36
C LEU A 40 15.41 2.69 -2.21
N ALA A 41 16.39 2.37 -1.36
CA ALA A 41 17.59 3.19 -1.20
C ALA A 41 18.43 3.23 -2.49
N LYS A 42 18.48 2.13 -3.26
CA LYS A 42 19.24 2.03 -4.50
C LYS A 42 18.52 2.65 -5.70
N THR A 43 17.24 2.37 -5.86
CA THR A 43 16.48 2.75 -7.07
C THR A 43 15.71 4.05 -6.90
N GLY A 44 15.54 4.52 -5.67
CA GLY A 44 14.64 5.62 -5.33
C GLY A 44 13.17 5.24 -5.49
N LEU A 45 12.29 6.19 -5.16
CA LEU A 45 10.86 6.07 -5.45
C LEU A 45 10.58 6.44 -6.92
N PRO A 46 9.58 5.82 -7.56
CA PRO A 46 9.15 6.21 -8.90
C PRO A 46 8.80 7.70 -8.92
N LYS A 47 9.27 8.43 -9.94
CA LYS A 47 8.85 9.81 -10.15
C LYS A 47 7.36 9.82 -10.48
N ILE A 48 6.57 10.44 -9.62
CA ILE A 48 5.17 10.71 -9.92
C ILE A 48 5.17 11.69 -11.10
N LYS A 49 4.72 11.26 -12.29
CA LYS A 49 4.42 12.20 -13.36
C LYS A 49 3.19 12.98 -12.91
N SER A 50 3.40 14.22 -12.47
CA SER A 50 2.35 15.21 -12.25
C SER A 50 1.78 15.65 -13.58
#